data_AF-A0A510PQT9-F1
#
_entry.id   AF-A0A510PQT9-F1
#
_cell.length_a   1.000
_cell.length_b   1.000
_cell.length_c   1.000
_cell.angle_alpha   90.00
_cell.angle_beta   90.00
_cell.angle_gamma   90.00
#
_symmetry.space_group_name_H-M   'P 1'
#
loop_
_entity.id
_entity.type
_entity.pdbx_description
1 polymer ?
#
loop_
_entity_poly.entity_id
_entity_poly.type
_entity_poly.pdbx_seq_one_letter_code
_entity_poly.pdbx_strand_id
1 'polypeptide(L)' 'YFGDNYVFSAVSQELPGVVRNFDSFYEAGMEDAISRLYGGVHVREACIDSFNMGLAVGDFVAANFFQPPAF' A
#
# COMPACT_ATOMS: atom_id res chain seq x y z
N TYR A 1 -9.07 -10.47 -2.91
CA TYR A 1 -10.00 -9.72 -3.79
C TYR A 1 -9.42 -9.60 -5.21
N PHE A 2 -8.30 -8.89 -5.43
CA PHE A 2 -7.67 -8.75 -6.76
C PHE A 2 -6.43 -9.64 -7.01
N GLY A 3 -5.96 -10.35 -5.99
CA GLY A 3 -4.71 -11.13 -6.04
C GLY A 3 -3.49 -10.29 -5.71
N ASP A 4 -2.37 -10.95 -5.46
CA ASP A 4 -1.15 -10.30 -4.93
C ASP A 4 -0.40 -9.50 -6.00
N ASN A 5 -0.47 -9.93 -7.26
CA ASN A 5 0.28 -9.36 -8.39
C ASN A 5 -0.62 -8.57 -9.35
N TYR A 6 -1.48 -7.71 -8.79
CA TYR A 6 -2.31 -6.82 -9.61
C TYR A 6 -1.45 -5.67 -10.16
N VAL A 7 -1.14 -5.72 -11.45
CA VAL A 7 -0.34 -4.70 -12.14
C VAL A 7 -1.20 -3.47 -12.44
N PHE A 8 -0.72 -2.28 -12.10
CA PHE A 8 -1.41 -1.02 -12.38
C PHE A 8 -0.47 0.17 -12.55
N SER A 9 -1.01 1.26 -13.08
CA SER A 9 -0.31 2.53 -13.22
C SER A 9 -1.02 3.62 -12.42
N ALA A 10 -0.26 4.53 -11.82
CA ALA A 10 -0.77 5.69 -11.11
C ALA A 10 -0.18 6.98 -11.70
N VAL A 11 -1.02 7.98 -11.90
CA VAL A 11 -0.62 9.32 -12.35
C VAL A 11 -0.24 10.17 -11.14
N SER A 12 0.84 10.94 -11.23
CA SER A 12 1.23 11.86 -10.17
C SER A 12 0.35 13.12 -10.18
N GLN A 13 -0.19 13.48 -9.01
CA GLN A 13 -0.88 14.75 -8.81
C GLN A 13 0.11 15.94 -8.81
N GLU A 14 1.27 15.76 -8.17
CA GLU A 14 2.23 16.83 -7.93
C GLU A 14 3.24 17.03 -9.08
N LEU A 15 3.37 16.02 -9.96
CA LEU A 15 4.25 16.04 -11.13
C LEU A 15 3.44 15.74 -12.39
N PRO A 16 2.81 16.75 -13.02
CA PRO A 16 2.01 16.56 -14.22
C PRO A 16 2.78 15.82 -15.32
N GLY A 17 2.16 14.78 -15.89
CA GLY A 17 2.75 13.95 -16.93
C GLY A 17 3.63 12.79 -16.43
N VAL A 18 3.91 12.71 -15.12
CA VAL A 18 4.61 11.56 -14.54
C VAL A 18 3.63 10.44 -14.22
N VAL A 19 3.96 9.24 -14.71
CA VAL A 19 3.23 7.99 -14.45
C VAL A 19 4.18 7.01 -13.78
N ARG A 20 3.72 6.35 -12.73
CA ARG A 20 4.43 5.23 -12.08
C ARG A 20 3.69 3.94 -12.38
N ASN A 21 4.44 2.86 -12.54
CA ASN A 21 3.89 1.51 -12.75
C ASN A 21 4.26 0.66 -11.55
N PHE A 22 3.35 -0.18 -11.11
CA PHE A 22 3.50 -1.08 -9.98
C PHE A 22 3.04 -2.48 -10.37
N ASP A 23 3.78 -3.48 -9.93
CA ASP A 23 3.47 -4.89 -10.15
C ASP A 23 2.47 -5.43 -9.11
N SER A 24 2.26 -4.68 -8.02
CA SER A 24 1.33 -5.03 -6.95
C SER A 24 0.88 -3.82 -6.11
N PHE A 25 -0.23 -3.96 -5.38
CA PHE A 25 -0.62 -2.99 -4.35
C PHE A 25 0.37 -2.95 -3.18
N TYR A 26 1.05 -4.06 -2.89
CA TYR A 26 2.08 -4.14 -1.86
C TYR A 26 3.26 -3.24 -2.19
N GLU A 27 3.77 -3.33 -3.43
CA GLU A 27 4.87 -2.49 -3.92
C GLU A 27 4.51 -1.00 -3.83
N ALA A 28 3.33 -0.63 -4.32
CA ALA A 28 2.86 0.75 -4.24
C ALA A 28 2.73 1.25 -2.80
N GLY A 29 2.18 0.43 -1.89
CA GLY A 29 2.06 0.80 -0.47
C GLY A 29 3.41 0.93 0.24
N MET A 30 4.37 0.04 -0.06
CA MET A 30 5.72 0.14 0.50
C MET A 30 6.45 1.37 -0.01
N GLU A 31 6.30 1.69 -1.30
CA GLU A 31 6.88 2.89 -1.87
C GLU A 31 6.27 4.17 -1.26
N ASP A 32 4.96 4.20 -1.03
CA ASP A 32 4.30 5.30 -0.32
C ASP A 32 4.84 5.46 1.10
N ALA A 33 5.00 4.36 1.85
CA ALA A 33 5.59 4.38 3.19
C ALA A 33 7.02 4.93 3.18
N ILE A 34 7.88 4.47 2.26
CA ILE A 34 9.27 4.96 2.14
C ILE A 34 9.32 6.40 1.63
N SER A 35 8.33 6.88 0.88
CA SER A 35 8.27 8.29 0.43
C SER A 35 8.31 9.27 1.59
N ARG A 36 7.81 8.87 2.76
CA ARG A 36 7.76 9.68 3.99
C ARG A 36 9.16 9.94 4.57
N LEU A 37 10.08 9.01 4.36
CA LEU A 37 11.50 9.18 4.65
C LEU A 37 12.12 10.23 3.71
N TYR A 38 11.84 10.14 2.41
CA TYR A 38 12.35 11.12 1.43
C TYR A 38 11.75 12.52 1.63
N GLY A 39 10.50 12.60 2.09
CA GLY A 39 9.87 13.86 2.50
C GLY A 39 10.40 14.44 3.80
N GLY A 40 11.26 13.73 4.54
CA GLY A 40 11.86 14.21 5.78
C GLY A 40 10.87 14.32 6.96
N VAL A 41 9.74 13.63 6.89
CA VAL A 41 8.65 13.71 7.88
C VAL A 41 8.50 12.46 8.74
N HIS A 42 9.18 11.36 8.40
CA HIS A 42 9.25 10.14 9.20
C HIS A 42 10.67 9.54 9.20
N VAL A 43 11.02 8.83 10.28
CA VAL A 43 12.22 7.98 10.35
C VAL A 43 11.96 6.63 9.66
N ARG A 44 13.02 5.94 9.23
CA ARG A 44 12.92 4.69 8.47
C ARG A 44 12.14 3.62 9.23
N GLU A 45 12.42 3.48 10.52
CA GLU A 45 11.82 2.50 11.41
C GLU A 45 10.30 2.68 11.46
N ALA A 46 9.83 3.93 11.63
CA ALA A 46 8.41 4.25 11.64
C ALA A 46 7.72 3.90 10.31
N CYS A 47 8.39 4.08 9.18
CA CYS A 47 7.83 3.72 7.87
C CYS A 47 7.63 2.19 7.75
N ILE A 48 8.62 1.40 8.18
CA ILE A 48 8.54 -0.07 8.11
C ILE A 48 7.51 -0.62 9.11
N ASP A 49 7.54 -0.16 10.36
CA ASP A 49 6.66 -0.66 11.41
C ASP A 49 5.19 -0.31 11.13
N SER A 50 4.92 0.91 10.67
CA SER A 50 3.55 1.31 10.32
C SER A 50 3.01 0.56 9.10
N PHE A 51 3.85 0.25 8.11
CA PHE A 51 3.45 -0.55 6.97
C PHE A 51 3.05 -1.97 7.40
N ASN A 52 3.88 -2.64 8.22
CA ASN A 52 3.57 -3.96 8.77
C ASN A 52 2.31 -3.96 9.65
N MET A 53 2.14 -2.91 10.47
CA MET A 53 0.91 -2.73 11.26
C MET A 53 -0.32 -2.58 10.35
N GLY A 54 -0.23 -1.78 9.29
CA GLY A 54 -1.31 -1.59 8.33
C GLY A 54 -1.70 -2.89 7.63
N LEU A 55 -0.73 -3.73 7.25
CA LEU A 55 -0.99 -5.07 6.71
C LEU A 55 -1.76 -5.94 7.70
N ALA A 56 -1.31 -6.00 8.97
CA ALA A 56 -2.00 -6.80 9.99
C ALA A 56 -3.45 -6.33 10.24
N VAL A 57 -3.70 -5.03 10.21
CA VAL A 57 -5.06 -4.47 10.28
C VAL A 57 -5.87 -4.86 9.05
N GLY A 58 -5.29 -4.76 7.85
CA GLY A 58 -5.92 -5.16 6.60
C GLY A 58 -6.33 -6.64 6.59
N ASP A 59 -5.42 -7.52 7.04
CA ASP A 59 -5.65 -8.96 7.17
C ASP A 59 -6.79 -9.25 8.16
N PHE A 60 -6.77 -8.58 9.32
CA PHE A 60 -7.86 -8.70 10.29
C PHE A 60 -9.21 -8.28 9.68
N VAL A 61 -9.25 -7.14 8.99
CA VAL A 61 -10.50 -6.66 8.38
C VAL A 61 -10.98 -7.63 7.29
N ALA A 62 -10.09 -8.09 6.42
CA ALA A 62 -10.43 -9.02 5.36
C ALA A 62 -10.97 -10.35 5.92
N ALA A 63 -10.33 -10.89 6.96
CA ALA A 63 -10.73 -12.13 7.61
C ALA A 63 -12.08 -12.05 8.34
N ASN A 64 -12.50 -10.87 8.80
CA ASN A 64 -13.68 -10.73 9.65
C ASN A 64 -14.87 -10.04 8.97
N PHE A 65 -14.64 -9.17 7.99
CA PHE A 65 -15.68 -8.31 7.40
C PHE A 65 -15.87 -8.50 5.90
N PHE A 66 -14.90 -9.08 5.20
CA PHE A 66 -15.01 -9.37 3.75
C PHE A 66 -15.24 -10.86 3.46
N GLN A 67 -15.76 -11.60 4.44
CA GLN A 67 -16.13 -12.98 4.24
C GLN A 67 -17.40 -13.08 3.39
N PRO A 68 -17.51 -14.09 2.51
CA PRO A 68 -18.76 -14.36 1.82
C PRO A 68 -19.87 -14.65 2.85
N PRO A 69 -21.15 -14.37 2.50
CA PRO A 69 -22.25 -14.74 3.37
C PRO A 69 -22.19 -16.24 3.69
N ALA A 70 -22.40 -16.59 4.96
CA ALA A 70 -22.55 -17.99 5.34
C ALA A 70 -23.86 -18.51 4.74
N PHE A 71 -23.76 -19.47 3.81
CA PHE A 71 -24.89 -20.24 3.30
C PHE A 71 -25.11 -21.48 4.14
#